data_AF-A0A3D4PY37-F1
#
_entry.id   AF-A0A3D4PY37-F1
#
_cell.length_a   1.000
_cell.length_b   1.000
_cell.length_c   1.000
_cell.angle_alpha   90.00
_cell.angle_beta   90.00
_cell.angle_gamma   90.00
#
_symmetry.space_group_name_H-M   'P 1'
#
loop_
_entity.id
_entity.type
_entity.pdbx_description
1 polymer ?
#
loop_
_entity_poly.entity_id
_entity_poly.type
_entity_poly.pdbx_seq_one_letter_code
_entity_poly.pdbx_strand_id
1 'polypeptide(L)'
;MCLNIAEIRDHVSKLGTSISAPISYLNIPDRPVSDGTPYIEIINKEYHYVSTERGMEISRKITHDVDELLYWIFKRVASAMASTYEFQNRVDGCDSRRKKFAKQIEIMEKLNPKWGHLMQDEIEKILKNSPYDDFSDDRVKLCKKLMDKGLSGEQAYEKACEKFPLPVLSTRPNQKE
;
A
#
# COMPACT_ATOMS: atom_id res chain seq x y z
N MET A 1 7.83 -10.51 25.85
CA MET A 1 6.62 -10.27 26.67
C MET A 1 5.47 -10.02 25.70
N CYS A 2 4.34 -10.72 25.83
CA CYS A 2 3.18 -10.49 24.97
C CYS A 2 2.42 -9.28 25.53
N LEU A 3 2.48 -8.16 24.81
CA LEU A 3 1.69 -6.96 25.08
C LEU A 3 0.20 -7.24 24.97
N ASN A 4 -0.60 -6.68 25.87
CA ASN A 4 -2.04 -6.61 25.75
C ASN A 4 -2.49 -5.46 24.83
N ILE A 5 -3.79 -5.38 24.52
CA ILE A 5 -4.31 -4.38 23.59
C ILE A 5 -4.08 -2.92 24.04
N ALA A 6 -4.13 -2.64 25.34
CA ALA A 6 -3.89 -1.29 25.85
C ALA A 6 -2.42 -0.89 25.69
N GLU A 7 -1.49 -1.83 25.94
CA GLU A 7 -0.06 -1.63 25.72
C GLU A 7 0.26 -1.44 24.23
N ILE A 8 -0.39 -2.20 23.33
CA ILE A 8 -0.26 -2.01 21.87
C ILE A 8 -0.74 -0.62 21.48
N ARG A 9 -1.90 -0.18 21.96
CA ARG A 9 -2.45 1.16 21.68
C ARG A 9 -1.51 2.27 22.15
N ASP A 10 -0.89 2.11 23.31
CA ASP A 10 0.10 3.05 23.83
C ASP A 10 1.36 3.12 22.93
N HIS A 11 1.89 1.98 22.50
CA HIS A 11 3.01 1.93 21.56
C HIS A 11 2.68 2.59 20.22
N VAL A 12 1.50 2.29 19.65
CA VAL A 12 1.02 2.89 18.41
C VAL A 12 0.84 4.41 18.55
N SER A 13 0.31 4.88 19.68
CA SER A 13 0.17 6.31 19.94
C SER A 13 1.52 7.03 20.00
N LYS A 14 2.48 6.48 20.75
CA LYS A 14 3.85 7.02 20.88
C LYS A 14 4.57 7.10 19.53
N LEU A 15 4.57 6.00 18.79
CA LEU A 15 5.18 5.93 17.46
C LEU A 15 4.45 6.81 16.44
N GLY A 16 3.12 6.83 16.46
CA GLY A 16 2.32 7.68 15.57
C GLY A 16 2.58 9.17 15.78
N THR A 17 2.80 9.58 17.03
CA THR A 17 3.13 10.97 17.36
C THR A 17 4.48 11.40 16.75
N SER A 18 5.49 10.53 16.72
CA SER A 18 6.82 10.87 16.19
C SER A 18 6.83 11.16 14.68
N ILE A 19 5.87 10.59 13.95
CA ILE A 19 5.65 10.86 12.53
C ILE A 19 4.50 11.84 12.26
N SER A 20 3.92 12.44 13.31
CA SER A 20 2.78 13.36 13.20
C SER A 20 1.57 12.73 12.48
N ALA A 21 1.33 11.43 12.73
CA ALA A 21 0.19 10.72 12.16
C ALA A 21 -1.14 11.28 12.70
N PRO A 22 -2.16 11.48 11.84
CA PRO A 22 -3.51 11.81 12.30
C PRO A 22 -4.05 10.75 13.26
N ILE A 23 -4.67 11.18 14.37
CA ILE A 23 -5.24 10.29 15.39
C ILE A 23 -6.23 9.29 14.79
N SER A 24 -6.98 9.72 13.76
CA SER A 24 -7.92 8.85 13.03
C SER A 24 -7.26 7.62 12.40
N TYR A 25 -5.96 7.65 12.11
CA TYR A 25 -5.21 6.51 11.59
C TYR A 25 -4.66 5.59 12.67
N LEU A 26 -4.57 6.08 13.91
CA LEU A 26 -3.97 5.38 15.05
C LEU A 26 -4.99 4.58 15.87
N ASN A 27 -6.27 4.59 15.50
CA ASN A 27 -7.26 3.75 16.16
C ASN A 27 -6.99 2.28 15.86
N ILE A 28 -6.85 1.47 16.93
CA ILE A 28 -6.64 0.03 16.87
C ILE A 28 -7.83 -0.68 17.53
N PRO A 29 -8.80 -1.16 16.74
CA PRO A 29 -9.93 -1.92 17.25
C PRO A 29 -9.49 -3.29 17.77
N ASP A 30 -10.21 -3.82 18.76
CA ASP A 30 -10.10 -5.18 19.29
C ASP A 30 -11.31 -6.05 18.92
N ARG A 31 -12.09 -5.58 17.94
CA ARG A 31 -13.28 -6.23 17.42
C ARG A 31 -13.50 -5.85 15.96
N PRO A 32 -14.21 -6.68 15.18
CA PRO A 32 -14.51 -6.40 13.78
C PRO A 32 -15.06 -5.00 13.54
N VAL A 33 -14.52 -4.35 12.51
CA VAL A 33 -15.05 -3.11 11.93
C VAL A 33 -15.49 -3.47 10.52
N SER A 34 -16.75 -3.24 10.18
CA SER A 34 -17.38 -3.75 8.95
C SER A 34 -16.97 -2.98 7.67
N ASP A 35 -15.81 -2.34 7.67
CA ASP A 35 -15.29 -1.47 6.61
C ASP A 35 -13.88 -1.89 6.11
N GLY A 36 -13.41 -3.08 6.50
CA GLY A 36 -12.08 -3.57 6.16
C GLY A 36 -10.96 -3.01 7.05
N THR A 37 -11.26 -2.12 8.01
CA THR A 37 -10.27 -1.67 9.00
C THR A 37 -9.78 -2.85 9.82
N PRO A 38 -8.45 -3.09 9.88
CA PRO A 38 -7.93 -4.20 10.65
C PRO A 38 -8.16 -4.01 12.16
N TYR A 39 -8.42 -5.11 12.85
CA TYR A 39 -8.54 -5.21 14.30
C TYR A 39 -7.62 -6.30 14.85
N ILE A 40 -7.39 -6.29 16.16
CA ILE A 40 -6.46 -7.22 16.83
C ILE A 40 -7.22 -8.15 17.76
N GLU A 41 -7.03 -9.46 17.55
CA GLU A 41 -7.38 -10.49 18.53
C GLU A 41 -6.08 -11.02 19.16
N ILE A 42 -6.08 -11.23 20.47
CA ILE A 42 -4.93 -11.83 21.18
C ILE A 42 -5.39 -13.18 21.72
N ILE A 43 -4.89 -14.26 21.12
CA ILE A 43 -5.29 -15.63 21.44
C ILE A 43 -4.02 -16.42 21.76
N ASN A 44 -3.96 -17.07 22.93
CA ASN A 44 -2.80 -17.90 23.30
C ASN A 44 -1.42 -17.20 23.19
N LYS A 45 -1.36 -15.89 23.41
CA LYS A 45 -0.16 -15.03 23.24
C LYS A 45 0.27 -14.80 21.79
N GLU A 46 -0.58 -15.13 20.82
CA GLU A 46 -0.45 -14.77 19.41
C GLU A 46 -1.26 -13.50 19.10
N TYR A 47 -0.72 -12.67 18.22
CA TYR A 47 -1.40 -11.52 17.65
C TYR A 47 -2.03 -11.89 16.33
N HIS A 48 -3.36 -11.81 16.26
CA HIS A 48 -4.09 -11.95 15.01
C HIS A 48 -4.48 -10.55 14.52
N TYR A 49 -3.88 -10.14 13.41
CA TYR A 49 -4.22 -8.90 12.71
C TYR A 49 -5.23 -9.22 11.61
N VAL A 50 -6.51 -8.97 11.89
CA VAL A 50 -7.64 -9.47 11.11
C VAL A 50 -8.35 -8.31 10.44
N SER A 51 -8.84 -8.49 9.22
CA SER A 51 -9.67 -7.52 8.51
C SER A 51 -10.94 -8.19 8.02
N THR A 52 -12.07 -7.54 8.26
CA THR A 52 -13.40 -8.03 7.86
C THR A 52 -14.12 -6.96 7.05
N GLU A 53 -14.79 -7.36 5.98
CA GLU A 53 -15.62 -6.47 5.18
C GLU A 53 -16.95 -7.17 4.89
N ARG A 54 -18.08 -6.48 5.11
CA ARG A 54 -19.44 -7.02 4.88
C ARG A 54 -19.69 -8.37 5.59
N GLY A 55 -19.15 -8.52 6.80
CA GLY A 55 -19.27 -9.75 7.60
C GLY A 55 -18.37 -10.90 7.17
N MET A 56 -17.50 -10.69 6.17
CA MET A 56 -16.56 -11.70 5.68
C MET A 56 -15.13 -11.35 6.08
N GLU A 57 -14.37 -12.32 6.58
CA GLU A 57 -12.92 -12.15 6.77
C GLU A 57 -12.24 -12.05 5.41
N ILE A 58 -11.50 -10.96 5.18
CA ILE A 58 -10.77 -10.69 3.94
C ILE A 58 -9.25 -10.86 4.12
N SER A 59 -8.77 -10.85 5.36
CA SER A 59 -7.35 -11.07 5.67
C SER A 59 -7.15 -11.45 7.14
N ARG A 60 -6.21 -12.36 7.40
CA ARG A 60 -5.68 -12.67 8.72
C ARG A 60 -4.18 -12.89 8.62
N LYS A 61 -3.43 -12.19 9.48
CA LYS A 61 -2.01 -12.43 9.70
C LYS A 61 -1.79 -12.73 11.17
N ILE A 62 -0.89 -13.67 11.46
CA ILE A 62 -0.65 -14.17 12.81
C ILE A 62 0.85 -14.03 13.10
N THR A 63 1.19 -13.48 14.26
CA THR A 63 2.58 -13.41 14.72
C THR A 63 2.68 -13.46 16.23
N HIS A 64 3.82 -13.92 16.73
CA HIS A 64 4.19 -13.82 18.14
C HIS A 64 5.08 -12.60 18.41
N ASP A 65 5.57 -11.94 17.35
CA ASP A 65 6.50 -10.83 17.44
C ASP A 65 5.74 -9.49 17.42
N VAL A 66 5.94 -8.72 18.47
CA VAL A 66 5.36 -7.38 18.58
C VAL A 66 5.94 -6.42 17.54
N ASP A 67 7.21 -6.57 17.15
CA ASP A 67 7.83 -5.70 16.14
C ASP A 67 7.16 -5.92 14.77
N GLU A 68 6.89 -7.18 14.41
CA GLU A 68 6.18 -7.54 13.18
C GLU A 68 4.73 -7.03 13.18
N LEU A 69 4.02 -7.16 14.29
CA LEU A 69 2.67 -6.59 14.44
C LEU A 69 2.68 -5.07 14.24
N LEU A 70 3.61 -4.37 14.89
CA LEU A 70 3.73 -2.92 14.79
C LEU A 70 4.11 -2.51 13.36
N TYR A 71 4.99 -3.26 12.69
CA TYR A 71 5.29 -3.06 11.27
C TYR A 71 4.02 -3.14 10.41
N TRP A 72 3.14 -4.11 10.63
CA TRP A 72 1.88 -4.22 9.89
C TRP A 72 0.92 -3.05 10.12
N ILE A 73 0.82 -2.60 11.37
CA ILE A 73 0.00 -1.43 11.73
C ILE A 73 0.54 -0.18 11.03
N PHE A 74 1.84 0.06 11.16
CA PHE A 74 2.47 1.26 10.60
C PHE A 74 2.59 1.23 9.09
N LYS A 75 2.70 0.07 8.46
CA LYS A 75 2.57 -0.07 6.99
C LYS A 75 1.23 0.50 6.49
N ARG A 76 0.12 0.25 7.21
CA ARG A 76 -1.20 0.82 6.88
C ARG A 76 -1.22 2.33 7.09
N VAL A 77 -0.74 2.80 8.24
CA VAL A 77 -0.68 4.23 8.58
C VAL A 77 0.17 5.02 7.58
N ALA A 78 1.38 4.54 7.29
CA ALA A 78 2.31 5.13 6.33
C ALA A 78 1.71 5.17 4.92
N SER A 79 1.03 4.12 4.48
CA SER A 79 0.34 4.11 3.18
C SER A 79 -0.76 5.18 3.09
N ALA A 80 -1.55 5.36 4.15
CA ALA A 80 -2.59 6.39 4.20
C ALA A 80 -1.97 7.80 4.15
N MET A 81 -0.99 8.07 5.00
CA MET A 81 -0.27 9.36 5.03
C MET A 81 0.44 9.66 3.71
N ALA A 82 1.10 8.67 3.12
CA ALA A 82 1.78 8.81 1.83
C ALA A 82 0.79 9.08 0.68
N SER A 83 -0.43 8.54 0.75
CA SER A 83 -1.49 8.84 -0.22
C SER A 83 -1.96 10.28 -0.12
N THR A 84 -2.17 10.79 1.11
CA THR A 84 -2.50 12.20 1.33
C THR A 84 -1.38 13.12 0.83
N TYR A 85 -0.13 12.77 1.11
CA TYR A 85 1.03 13.52 0.65
C TYR A 85 1.12 13.53 -0.89
N GLU A 86 0.95 12.38 -1.55
CA GLU A 86 0.93 12.29 -3.00
C GLU A 86 -0.15 13.20 -3.58
N PHE A 87 -1.38 13.13 -3.08
CA PHE A 87 -2.49 13.92 -3.57
C PHE A 87 -2.21 15.43 -3.48
N GLN A 88 -1.60 15.88 -2.39
CA GLN A 88 -1.23 17.28 -2.17
C GLN A 88 -0.02 17.74 -3.01
N ASN A 89 0.81 16.81 -3.48
CA ASN A 89 2.07 17.09 -4.17
C ASN A 89 2.12 16.44 -5.55
N ARG A 90 0.95 16.22 -6.16
CA ARG A 90 0.80 15.48 -7.42
C ARG A 90 1.61 16.13 -8.53
N VAL A 91 2.21 15.30 -9.36
CA VAL A 91 2.91 15.71 -10.59
C VAL A 91 2.18 15.09 -11.75
N ASP A 92 1.67 15.93 -12.64
CA ASP A 92 0.94 15.48 -13.82
C ASP A 92 1.83 14.65 -14.74
N GLY A 93 1.26 13.61 -15.34
CA GLY A 93 1.98 12.72 -16.25
C GLY A 93 3.03 11.83 -15.57
N CYS A 94 2.96 11.66 -14.25
CA CYS A 94 3.77 10.71 -13.50
C CYS A 94 2.88 9.72 -12.75
N ASP A 95 3.31 8.48 -12.67
CA ASP A 95 2.65 7.47 -11.84
C ASP A 95 2.67 7.91 -10.37
N SER A 96 1.48 8.11 -9.80
CA SER A 96 1.27 8.52 -8.40
C SER A 96 2.06 7.67 -7.40
N ARG A 97 2.28 6.38 -7.72
CA ARG A 97 3.03 5.46 -6.87
C ARG A 97 4.48 5.90 -6.67
N ARG A 98 5.09 6.66 -7.57
CA ARG A 98 6.48 7.14 -7.41
C ARG A 98 6.62 7.98 -6.14
N LYS A 99 5.78 9.02 -5.98
CA LYS A 99 5.79 9.88 -4.79
C LYS A 99 5.25 9.17 -3.56
N LYS A 100 4.16 8.40 -3.72
CA LYS A 100 3.55 7.66 -2.62
C LYS A 100 4.54 6.64 -2.02
N PHE A 101 5.20 5.81 -2.83
CA PHE A 101 6.14 4.81 -2.34
C PHE A 101 7.37 5.43 -1.69
N ALA A 102 7.95 6.48 -2.30
CA ALA A 102 9.04 7.21 -1.68
C ALA A 102 8.67 7.76 -0.29
N LYS A 103 7.47 8.37 -0.16
CA LYS A 103 7.00 8.90 1.12
C LYS A 103 6.69 7.80 2.13
N GLN A 104 6.18 6.66 1.67
CA GLN A 104 5.90 5.52 2.53
C GLN A 104 7.19 4.95 3.13
N ILE A 105 8.26 4.81 2.33
CA ILE A 105 9.58 4.38 2.81
C ILE A 105 10.13 5.38 3.83
N GLU A 106 10.11 6.68 3.52
CA GLU A 106 10.58 7.75 4.41
C GLU A 106 9.89 7.69 5.80
N ILE A 107 8.57 7.50 5.82
CA ILE A 107 7.81 7.38 7.07
C ILE A 107 8.22 6.13 7.85
N MET A 108 8.33 4.97 7.17
CA MET A 108 8.68 3.71 7.81
C MET A 108 10.11 3.73 8.35
N GLU A 109 11.06 4.30 7.61
CA GLU A 109 12.46 4.47 8.01
C GLU A 109 12.60 5.38 9.24
N LYS A 110 11.82 6.47 9.29
CA LYS A 110 11.77 7.38 10.45
C LYS A 110 11.26 6.69 11.72
N LEU A 111 10.36 5.72 11.61
CA LEU A 111 9.87 4.93 12.74
C LEU A 111 10.91 3.90 13.18
N ASN A 112 11.48 3.17 12.22
CA ASN A 112 12.48 2.14 12.43
C ASN A 112 13.22 1.90 11.11
N PRO A 113 14.55 2.10 11.03
CA PRO A 113 15.31 1.90 9.79
C PRO A 113 15.12 0.52 9.16
N LYS A 114 14.95 -0.53 9.98
CA LYS A 114 14.66 -1.88 9.48
C LYS A 114 13.32 -1.95 8.75
N TRP A 115 12.31 -1.24 9.23
CA TRP A 115 11.00 -1.18 8.60
C TRP A 115 11.04 -0.39 7.28
N GLY A 116 11.90 0.63 7.18
CA GLY A 116 12.18 1.33 5.92
C GLY A 116 12.73 0.38 4.85
N HIS A 117 13.74 -0.42 5.19
CA HIS A 117 14.31 -1.43 4.28
C HIS A 117 13.29 -2.51 3.90
N LEU A 118 12.54 -3.05 4.87
CA LEU A 118 11.48 -4.02 4.58
C LEU A 118 10.41 -3.45 3.63
N MET A 119 10.02 -2.18 3.83
CA MET A 119 9.07 -1.48 2.97
C MET A 119 9.62 -1.31 1.55
N GLN A 120 10.91 -0.96 1.42
CA GLN A 120 11.57 -0.87 0.13
C GLN A 120 11.55 -2.22 -0.60
N ASP A 121 11.94 -3.31 0.05
CA ASP A 121 11.95 -4.65 -0.55
C ASP A 121 10.55 -5.09 -1.02
N GLU A 122 9.52 -4.79 -0.24
CA GLU A 122 8.13 -5.06 -0.62
C GLU A 122 7.68 -4.24 -1.83
N ILE A 123 8.03 -2.95 -1.87
CA ILE A 123 7.73 -2.07 -3.00
C ILE A 123 8.45 -2.55 -4.27
N GLU A 124 9.72 -2.94 -4.17
CA GLU A 124 10.47 -3.49 -5.29
C GLU A 124 9.83 -4.78 -5.84
N LYS A 125 9.32 -5.66 -4.97
CA LYS A 125 8.55 -6.85 -5.37
C LYS A 125 7.25 -6.48 -6.10
N ILE A 126 6.56 -5.42 -5.67
CA ILE A 126 5.37 -4.91 -6.35
C ILE A 126 5.75 -4.39 -7.73
N LEU A 127 6.78 -3.54 -7.82
CA LEU A 127 7.22 -2.92 -9.06
C LEU A 127 7.80 -3.92 -10.07
N LYS A 128 8.32 -5.05 -9.60
CA LYS A 128 8.74 -6.16 -10.45
C LYS A 128 7.58 -6.71 -11.30
N ASN A 129 6.39 -6.81 -10.71
CA ASN A 129 5.19 -7.36 -11.35
C ASN A 129 4.26 -6.28 -11.92
N SER A 130 4.37 -5.06 -11.42
CA SER A 130 3.58 -3.91 -11.83
C SER A 130 4.48 -2.66 -11.85
N PRO A 131 5.33 -2.50 -12.88
CA PRO A 131 6.24 -1.37 -12.98
C PRO A 131 5.48 -0.05 -13.04
N TYR A 132 6.18 1.06 -12.80
CA TYR A 132 5.61 2.39 -12.94
C TYR A 132 5.12 2.65 -14.36
N ASP A 133 4.01 3.35 -14.47
CA ASP A 133 3.33 3.59 -15.74
C ASP A 133 2.91 5.05 -15.88
N ASP A 134 3.87 5.87 -16.31
CA ASP A 134 3.68 7.32 -16.45
C ASP A 134 2.75 7.68 -17.63
N PHE A 135 2.48 6.72 -18.54
CA PHE A 135 1.66 6.94 -19.74
C PHE A 135 0.22 6.42 -19.64
N SER A 136 -0.18 5.88 -18.49
CA SER A 136 -1.53 5.31 -18.30
C SER A 136 -2.63 6.33 -18.64
N ASP A 137 -2.53 7.55 -18.12
CA ASP A 137 -3.49 8.62 -18.40
C ASP A 137 -3.51 9.04 -19.86
N ASP A 138 -2.35 9.09 -20.52
CA ASP A 138 -2.24 9.47 -21.92
C ASP A 138 -2.84 8.42 -22.84
N ARG A 139 -2.67 7.13 -22.53
CA ARG A 139 -3.38 6.05 -23.21
C ARG A 139 -4.88 6.17 -23.07
N VAL A 140 -5.39 6.39 -21.86
CA VAL A 140 -6.83 6.53 -21.61
C VAL A 140 -7.41 7.73 -22.38
N LYS A 141 -6.72 8.88 -22.34
CA LYS A 141 -7.13 10.09 -23.07
C LYS A 141 -7.15 9.86 -24.59
N LEU A 142 -6.14 9.20 -25.14
CA LEU A 142 -6.07 8.91 -26.57
C LEU A 142 -7.11 7.86 -26.99
N CYS A 143 -7.26 6.78 -26.22
CA CYS A 143 -8.25 5.74 -26.46
C CYS A 143 -9.65 6.34 -26.55
N LYS A 144 -10.03 7.19 -25.58
CA LYS A 144 -11.32 7.92 -25.61
C LYS A 144 -11.49 8.76 -26.88
N LYS A 145 -10.47 9.56 -27.24
CA LYS A 145 -10.50 10.38 -28.47
C LYS A 145 -10.64 9.57 -29.76
N LEU A 146 -10.13 8.33 -29.79
CA LEU A 146 -10.23 7.44 -30.94
C LEU A 146 -11.60 6.75 -30.99
N MET A 147 -12.15 6.36 -29.85
CA MET A 147 -13.52 5.83 -29.76
C MET A 147 -14.56 6.86 -30.20
N ASP A 148 -14.41 8.12 -29.79
CA ASP A 148 -15.27 9.23 -30.24
C ASP A 148 -15.22 9.45 -31.77
N LYS A 149 -14.19 8.94 -32.44
CA LYS A 149 -14.02 8.96 -33.91
C LYS A 149 -14.51 7.67 -34.60
N GLY A 150 -15.16 6.78 -33.85
CA GLY A 150 -15.77 5.57 -34.39
C GLY A 150 -14.90 4.31 -34.37
N LEU A 151 -13.74 4.32 -33.71
CA LEU A 151 -12.98 3.09 -33.50
C LEU A 151 -13.61 2.24 -32.39
N SER A 152 -13.48 0.91 -32.50
CA SER A 152 -13.81 0.03 -31.38
C SER A 152 -12.86 0.27 -30.20
N GLY A 153 -13.29 -0.09 -28.99
CA GLY A 153 -12.46 0.06 -27.79
C GLY A 153 -11.12 -0.67 -27.88
N GLU A 154 -11.11 -1.87 -28.49
CA GLU A 154 -9.90 -2.65 -28.71
C GLU A 154 -8.94 -1.96 -29.68
N GLN A 155 -9.41 -1.56 -30.86
CA GLN A 155 -8.60 -0.85 -31.87
C GLN A 155 -8.08 0.49 -31.34
N ALA A 156 -8.90 1.21 -30.58
CA ALA A 156 -8.52 2.47 -29.96
C ALA A 156 -7.42 2.27 -28.90
N TYR A 157 -7.52 1.19 -28.12
CA TYR A 157 -6.54 0.86 -27.09
C TYR A 157 -5.21 0.37 -27.68
N GLU A 158 -5.24 -0.46 -28.73
CA GLU A 158 -4.04 -0.89 -29.45
C GLU A 158 -3.27 0.32 -29.99
N LYS A 159 -3.94 1.22 -30.72
CA LYS A 159 -3.33 2.45 -31.23
C LYS A 159 -2.82 3.38 -30.13
N ALA A 160 -3.51 3.40 -28.98
CA ALA A 160 -3.04 4.15 -27.84
C ALA A 160 -1.75 3.54 -27.27
N CYS A 161 -1.65 2.22 -27.17
CA CYS A 161 -0.45 1.51 -26.74
C CYS A 161 0.72 1.64 -27.73
N GLU A 162 0.45 1.70 -29.04
CA GLU A 162 1.48 1.97 -30.05
C GLU A 162 2.15 3.33 -29.83
N LYS A 163 1.36 4.37 -29.51
CA LYS A 163 1.88 5.71 -29.25
C LYS A 163 2.48 5.87 -27.85
N PHE A 164 1.88 5.20 -26.88
CA PHE A 164 2.21 5.30 -25.45
C PHE A 164 2.43 3.88 -24.89
N PRO A 165 3.62 3.30 -25.09
CA PRO A 165 3.88 1.90 -24.78
C PRO A 165 3.58 1.51 -23.34
N LEU A 166 3.15 0.27 -23.15
CA LEU A 166 3.00 -0.33 -21.83
C LEU A 166 4.35 -0.41 -21.11
N PRO A 167 4.37 -0.32 -19.78
CA PRO A 167 5.60 -0.48 -19.01
C PRO A 167 6.22 -1.86 -19.23
N VAL A 168 7.54 -1.90 -19.38
CA VAL A 168 8.28 -3.16 -19.56
C VAL A 168 8.29 -3.91 -18.24
N LEU A 169 7.68 -5.10 -18.22
CA LEU A 169 7.79 -6.01 -17.08
C LEU A 169 9.25 -6.42 -16.91
N SER A 170 9.79 -6.33 -15.70
CA SER A 170 11.10 -6.92 -15.41
C SER A 170 10.99 -8.43 -15.62
N THR A 171 11.63 -8.93 -16.67
CA THR A 171 11.65 -10.35 -16.98
C THR A 171 12.23 -11.12 -15.79
N ARG A 172 11.60 -12.23 -15.39
CA ARG A 172 12.27 -13.19 -14.50
C ARG A 172 13.52 -13.67 -15.25
N PRO A 173 14.73 -13.70 -14.64
CA PRO A 173 15.70 -14.68 -15.08
C PRO A 173 14.99 -16.04 -14.95
N ASN A 174 14.92 -16.80 -16.04
CA ASN A 174 14.38 -18.16 -16.02
C ASN A 174 14.97 -18.90 -14.81
N GLN A 175 14.17 -19.16 -13.79
CA GLN A 175 14.48 -20.17 -12.79
C GLN A 175 14.33 -21.49 -13.53
N LYS A 176 15.45 -21.97 -14.08
CA LYS A 176 15.63 -23.38 -14.40
C LYS A 176 15.69 -24.09 -13.04
N GLU A 177 14.61 -24.79 -12.69
CA GLU A 177 14.68 -25.98 -11.85
C GLU A 177 15.10 -27.18 -12.72
#